data_AF-A0AA96S3Z5-F1
#
_entry.id   AF-A0AA96S3Z5-F1
#
_cell.length_a   1.000
_cell.length_b   1.000
_cell.length_c   1.000
_cell.angle_alpha   90.00
_cell.angle_beta   90.00
_cell.angle_gamma   90.00
#
_symmetry.space_group_name_H-M   'P 1'
#
loop_
_entity.id
_entity.type
_entity.pdbx_description
1 polymer ?
#
loop_
_entity_poly.entity_id
_entity_poly.type
_entity_poly.pdbx_seq_one_letter_code
_entity_poly.pdbx_strand_id
1 'polypeptide(L)'
;MKKNDLFIDVSSHNGYDITGILADMGTQNTIIKISESTSYINPCLSAQVEQSNPIGFYHFAWFGGDIEEAEREARYFLDNVPQKVKYLCLDYEDHASGDKQANTDACIRFMEILKENGYEPIYYSYKPFTLNNIYYEQILAKFPNSLWIAGYGLNDGTANFEYFPSMDGIRWWQYSSNPYDKNIVLLDDEDAKPKWKRNDTGWWYEYPDGSYPKEEWEKIDGTWYYFDERGYLIASRWLKDDGKWYYLKENGAMAIGWVFVNGKWYYLDTSGSMVTGWVQYKDKLYHLKEENGAMSSKELVQVEGGWYYVNEDGSRSDKPVLTVLPDGLIVTTK
;
A
#
# COMPACT_ATOMS: atom_id res chain seq x y z
N MET A 1 11.78 7.02 -2.06
CA MET A 1 12.30 8.23 -2.73
C MET A 1 11.25 8.84 -3.65
N LYS A 2 11.36 10.14 -3.89
CA LYS A 2 10.56 10.92 -4.83
C LYS A 2 11.43 11.43 -5.97
N LYS A 3 10.81 11.88 -7.06
CA LYS A 3 11.46 12.40 -8.25
C LYS A 3 12.39 13.56 -7.88
N ASN A 4 13.59 13.54 -8.46
CA ASN A 4 14.72 14.43 -8.22
C ASN A 4 15.43 14.24 -6.87
N ASP A 5 15.03 13.28 -6.04
CA ASP A 5 15.87 12.88 -4.91
C ASP A 5 17.22 12.38 -5.44
N LEU A 6 18.26 12.58 -4.63
CA LEU A 6 19.61 12.12 -4.89
C LEU A 6 19.97 10.94 -3.97
N PHE A 7 20.78 10.03 -4.50
CA PHE A 7 21.42 8.96 -3.73
C PHE A 7 22.80 8.65 -4.30
N ILE A 8 23.66 8.03 -3.50
CA ILE A 8 24.94 7.48 -3.94
C ILE A 8 24.89 5.96 -3.88
N ASP A 9 25.68 5.30 -4.71
CA ASP A 9 25.96 3.87 -4.56
C ASP A 9 27.41 3.64 -4.16
N VAL A 10 27.64 2.63 -3.33
CA VAL A 10 28.96 2.40 -2.71
C VAL A 10 29.29 0.92 -2.63
N SER A 11 30.59 0.64 -2.67
CA SER A 11 31.19 -0.69 -2.51
C SER A 11 32.43 -0.62 -1.64
N SER A 12 33.24 -1.68 -1.61
CA SER A 12 34.55 -1.65 -0.95
C SER A 12 35.50 -0.58 -1.53
N HIS A 13 35.26 -0.11 -2.77
CA HIS A 13 36.05 0.97 -3.38
C HIS A 13 35.95 2.30 -2.62
N ASN A 14 34.83 2.54 -1.93
CA ASN A 14 34.61 3.75 -1.15
C ASN A 14 35.16 3.64 0.28
N GLY A 15 35.58 2.45 0.69
CA GLY A 15 36.14 2.19 2.02
C GLY A 15 35.10 2.18 3.15
N TYR A 16 35.63 2.18 4.39
CA TYR A 16 34.84 2.06 5.62
C TYR A 16 34.23 3.37 6.11
N ASP A 17 34.61 4.52 5.55
CA ASP A 17 34.10 5.83 5.92
C ASP A 17 33.59 6.56 4.67
N ILE A 18 32.26 6.68 4.58
CA ILE A 18 31.56 7.34 3.47
C ILE A 18 30.92 8.66 3.91
N THR A 19 31.15 9.11 5.16
CA THR A 19 30.52 10.33 5.70
C THR A 19 30.84 11.58 4.88
N GLY A 20 32.07 11.66 4.34
CA GLY A 20 32.50 12.76 3.49
C GLY A 20 31.74 12.85 2.16
N ILE A 21 31.51 11.73 1.48
CA ILE A 21 30.82 11.73 0.18
C ILE A 21 29.30 11.90 0.33
N LEU A 22 28.73 11.43 1.45
CA LEU A 22 27.33 11.72 1.81
C LEU A 22 27.11 13.21 2.05
N ALA A 23 28.02 13.85 2.78
CA ALA A 23 27.99 15.29 3.04
C ALA A 23 28.17 16.11 1.75
N ASP A 24 29.07 15.71 0.86
CA ASP A 24 29.30 16.36 -0.45
C ASP A 24 28.06 16.26 -1.36
N MET A 25 27.41 15.10 -1.43
CA MET A 25 26.19 14.91 -2.22
C MET A 25 24.96 15.58 -1.60
N GLY A 26 24.98 15.84 -0.30
CA GLY A 26 23.85 16.43 0.44
C GLY A 26 22.69 15.46 0.65
N THR A 27 22.96 14.15 0.71
CA THR A 27 21.94 13.11 0.93
C THR A 27 22.51 11.98 1.80
N GLN A 28 21.63 11.34 2.58
CA GLN A 28 21.96 10.11 3.30
C GLN A 28 21.56 8.85 2.53
N ASN A 29 20.85 8.97 1.40
CA ASN A 29 20.32 7.82 0.68
C ASN A 29 21.44 7.03 -0.02
N THR A 30 21.47 5.72 0.21
CA THR A 30 22.49 4.83 -0.36
C THR A 30 21.93 3.56 -0.99
N ILE A 31 22.59 3.08 -2.04
CA ILE A 31 22.51 1.68 -2.49
C ILE A 31 23.89 1.04 -2.28
N ILE A 32 23.97 0.01 -1.45
CA ILE A 32 25.26 -0.54 -1.00
C ILE A 32 25.50 -1.93 -1.60
N LYS A 33 26.73 -2.19 -2.09
CA LYS A 33 27.12 -3.53 -2.54
C LYS A 33 27.06 -4.49 -1.36
N ILE A 34 26.36 -5.61 -1.51
CA ILE A 34 26.44 -6.72 -0.57
C ILE A 34 27.39 -7.77 -1.10
N SER A 35 27.10 -8.32 -2.27
CA SER A 35 27.75 -9.53 -2.74
C SER A 35 28.13 -9.47 -4.21
N GLU A 36 28.97 -10.43 -4.60
CA GLU A 36 29.40 -10.68 -5.96
C GLU A 36 29.62 -12.19 -6.15
N SER A 37 29.07 -12.73 -7.25
CA SER A 37 28.98 -14.18 -7.46
C SER A 37 28.41 -14.90 -6.21
N THR A 38 28.90 -16.09 -5.89
CA THR A 38 28.45 -16.89 -4.73
C THR A 38 29.45 -16.92 -3.57
N SER A 39 30.45 -16.03 -3.59
CA SER A 39 31.59 -16.12 -2.65
C SER A 39 32.12 -14.81 -2.09
N TYR A 40 31.80 -13.66 -2.66
CA TYR A 40 32.30 -12.38 -2.19
C TYR A 40 31.23 -11.61 -1.41
N ILE A 41 31.62 -11.05 -0.26
CA ILE A 41 30.86 -10.06 0.50
C ILE A 41 31.69 -8.78 0.62
N ASN A 42 31.06 -7.64 0.39
CA ASN A 42 31.64 -6.33 0.62
C ASN A 42 32.03 -6.18 2.11
N PRO A 43 33.32 -6.09 2.46
CA PRO A 43 33.77 -6.03 3.85
C PRO A 43 33.41 -4.70 4.53
N CYS A 44 33.03 -3.68 3.76
CA CYS A 44 32.65 -2.36 4.27
C CYS A 44 31.14 -2.24 4.56
N LEU A 45 30.34 -3.26 4.22
CA LEU A 45 28.88 -3.23 4.27
C LEU A 45 28.32 -2.72 5.60
N SER A 46 28.78 -3.27 6.73
CA SER A 46 28.26 -2.88 8.05
C SER A 46 28.51 -1.40 8.38
N ALA A 47 29.73 -0.91 8.12
CA ALA A 47 30.11 0.47 8.35
C ALA A 47 29.33 1.44 7.43
N GLN A 48 29.17 1.07 6.17
CA GLN A 48 28.41 1.87 5.19
C GLN A 48 26.92 1.92 5.53
N VAL A 49 26.35 0.83 6.02
CA VAL A 49 24.96 0.79 6.53
C VAL A 49 24.79 1.68 7.74
N GLU A 50 25.71 1.62 8.71
CA GLU A 50 25.65 2.43 9.95
C GLU A 50 25.71 3.95 9.67
N GLN A 51 26.45 4.36 8.65
CA GLN A 51 26.70 5.77 8.34
C GLN A 51 25.63 6.43 7.45
N SER A 52 24.69 5.66 6.90
CA SER A 52 23.78 6.13 5.85
C SER A 52 22.33 5.70 6.06
N ASN A 53 21.47 6.01 5.08
CA ASN A 53 20.08 5.55 4.98
C ASN A 53 19.94 4.64 3.75
N PRO A 54 20.21 3.33 3.86
CA PRO A 54 20.10 2.42 2.73
C PRO A 54 18.66 2.33 2.22
N ILE A 55 18.46 2.79 0.99
CA ILE A 55 17.18 2.63 0.26
C ILE A 55 17.11 1.28 -0.45
N GLY A 56 18.28 0.67 -0.66
CA GLY A 56 18.44 -0.59 -1.35
C GLY A 56 19.86 -1.15 -1.19
N PHE A 57 20.05 -2.34 -1.73
CA PHE A 57 21.35 -3.00 -1.84
C PHE A 57 21.53 -3.54 -3.26
N TYR A 58 22.77 -3.82 -3.66
CA TYR A 58 23.03 -4.42 -4.96
C TYR A 58 23.97 -5.63 -4.91
N HIS A 59 23.86 -6.45 -5.94
CA HIS A 59 24.66 -7.64 -6.18
C HIS A 59 25.30 -7.55 -7.58
N PHE A 60 26.62 -7.74 -7.65
CA PHE A 60 27.36 -7.75 -8.92
C PHE A 60 27.37 -9.16 -9.51
N ALA A 61 26.70 -9.32 -10.65
CA ALA A 61 26.41 -10.61 -11.25
C ALA A 61 27.59 -11.23 -12.02
N TRP A 62 27.73 -12.55 -11.90
CA TRP A 62 28.71 -13.36 -12.64
C TRP A 62 28.08 -14.52 -13.42
N PHE A 63 26.76 -14.70 -13.32
CA PHE A 63 26.05 -15.85 -13.90
C PHE A 63 25.95 -15.85 -15.44
N GLY A 64 26.24 -14.73 -16.12
CA GLY A 64 26.10 -14.62 -17.56
C GLY A 64 24.69 -14.97 -18.05
N GLY A 65 24.55 -16.09 -18.77
CA GLY A 65 23.27 -16.62 -19.26
C GLY A 65 22.81 -17.90 -18.55
N ASP A 66 23.45 -18.28 -17.45
CA ASP A 66 23.13 -19.50 -16.69
C ASP A 66 22.05 -19.20 -15.63
N ILE A 67 20.87 -19.79 -15.82
CA ILE A 67 19.74 -19.62 -14.91
C ILE A 67 20.02 -20.22 -13.54
N GLU A 68 20.67 -21.39 -13.46
CA GLU A 68 20.94 -22.05 -12.18
C GLU A 68 21.98 -21.27 -11.36
N GLU A 69 22.99 -20.68 -12.02
CA GLU A 69 23.94 -19.78 -11.35
C GLU A 69 23.23 -18.49 -10.91
N ALA A 70 22.36 -17.92 -11.74
CA ALA A 70 21.56 -16.76 -11.34
C ALA A 70 20.71 -17.03 -10.08
N GLU A 71 20.15 -18.23 -9.95
CA GLU A 71 19.44 -18.61 -8.72
C GLU A 71 20.38 -18.70 -7.50
N ARG A 72 21.58 -19.26 -7.67
CA ARG A 72 22.57 -19.37 -6.59
C ARG A 72 23.03 -18.00 -6.12
N GLU A 73 23.36 -17.12 -7.07
CA GLU A 73 23.76 -15.73 -6.81
C GLU A 73 22.63 -14.94 -6.12
N ALA A 74 21.38 -15.06 -6.58
CA ALA A 74 20.24 -14.40 -5.95
C ALA A 74 20.02 -14.85 -4.50
N ARG A 75 20.13 -16.15 -4.22
CA ARG A 75 20.02 -16.69 -2.85
C ARG A 75 21.18 -16.23 -1.98
N TYR A 76 22.41 -16.29 -2.49
CA TYR A 76 23.57 -15.80 -1.77
C TYR A 76 23.46 -14.31 -1.42
N PHE A 77 22.94 -13.50 -2.34
CA PHE A 77 22.63 -12.10 -2.08
C PHE A 77 21.57 -11.94 -0.98
N LEU A 78 20.45 -12.65 -1.08
CA LEU A 78 19.36 -12.59 -0.10
C LEU A 78 19.78 -13.01 1.30
N ASP A 79 20.56 -14.08 1.43
CA ASP A 79 21.06 -14.60 2.72
C ASP A 79 21.94 -13.60 3.47
N ASN A 80 22.46 -12.59 2.76
CA ASN A 80 23.37 -11.58 3.31
C ASN A 80 22.75 -10.17 3.39
N VAL A 81 21.44 -10.00 3.15
CA VAL A 81 20.74 -8.72 3.32
C VAL A 81 20.70 -8.34 4.81
N PRO A 82 21.36 -7.23 5.24
CA PRO A 82 21.54 -6.95 6.67
C PRO A 82 20.31 -6.33 7.33
N GLN A 83 19.43 -5.69 6.55
CA GLN A 83 18.19 -5.08 7.02
C GLN A 83 17.17 -5.00 5.89
N LYS A 84 15.88 -4.92 6.24
CA LYS A 84 14.82 -4.78 5.24
C LYS A 84 14.91 -3.41 4.57
N VAL A 85 14.96 -3.42 3.25
CA VAL A 85 14.89 -2.24 2.37
C VAL A 85 13.81 -2.48 1.31
N LYS A 86 13.45 -1.43 0.56
CA LYS A 86 12.48 -1.56 -0.53
C LYS A 86 13.08 -2.26 -1.74
N TYR A 87 14.31 -1.88 -2.12
CA TYR A 87 14.90 -2.28 -3.39
C TYR A 87 16.09 -3.23 -3.22
N LEU A 88 16.16 -4.24 -4.07
CA LEU A 88 17.35 -5.04 -4.28
C LEU A 88 17.72 -5.01 -5.76
N CYS A 89 18.97 -4.72 -6.07
CA CYS A 89 19.41 -4.43 -7.43
C CYS A 89 20.30 -5.56 -7.96
N LEU A 90 19.97 -6.03 -9.15
CA LEU A 90 20.84 -6.82 -10.00
C LEU A 90 21.75 -5.86 -10.77
N ASP A 91 23.04 -5.88 -10.48
CA ASP A 91 24.06 -5.20 -11.27
C ASP A 91 24.61 -6.18 -12.31
N TYR A 92 24.21 -5.99 -13.57
CA TYR A 92 24.53 -6.86 -14.70
C TYR A 92 25.18 -6.05 -15.83
N GLU A 93 26.49 -5.89 -15.73
CA GLU A 93 27.29 -5.05 -16.64
C GLU A 93 28.57 -5.72 -17.15
N ASP A 94 28.77 -7.00 -16.82
CA ASP A 94 29.89 -7.81 -17.27
C ASP A 94 29.49 -9.30 -17.42
N HIS A 95 30.40 -10.13 -17.92
CA HIS A 95 30.27 -11.59 -18.00
C HIS A 95 29.05 -12.11 -18.78
N ALA A 96 28.45 -11.30 -19.65
CA ALA A 96 27.33 -11.74 -20.47
C ALA A 96 27.73 -12.94 -21.35
N SER A 97 26.84 -13.91 -21.47
CA SER A 97 27.05 -15.00 -22.44
C SER A 97 26.85 -14.48 -23.86
N GLY A 98 27.26 -15.29 -24.85
CA GLY A 98 26.99 -15.01 -26.25
C GLY A 98 25.52 -15.14 -26.66
N ASP A 99 24.65 -15.64 -25.78
CA ASP A 99 23.21 -15.78 -26.03
C ASP A 99 22.42 -14.71 -25.27
N LYS A 100 21.91 -13.75 -26.06
CA LYS A 100 21.13 -12.61 -25.57
C LYS A 100 19.84 -13.02 -24.86
N GLN A 101 19.18 -14.10 -25.29
CA GLN A 101 17.96 -14.58 -24.64
C GLN A 101 18.30 -15.30 -23.34
N ALA A 102 19.34 -16.14 -23.32
CA ALA A 102 19.78 -16.81 -22.10
C ALA A 102 20.17 -15.80 -21.00
N ASN A 103 20.90 -14.75 -21.36
CA ASN A 103 21.21 -13.63 -20.45
C ASN A 103 19.93 -12.98 -19.90
N THR A 104 18.94 -12.76 -20.77
CA THR A 104 17.65 -12.14 -20.40
C THR A 104 16.89 -13.03 -19.43
N ASP A 105 16.80 -14.34 -19.69
CA ASP A 105 16.10 -15.30 -18.86
C ASP A 105 16.76 -15.45 -17.49
N ALA A 106 18.10 -15.47 -17.44
CA ALA A 106 18.88 -15.50 -16.19
C ALA A 106 18.66 -14.23 -15.34
N CYS A 107 18.72 -13.04 -15.96
CA CYS A 107 18.40 -11.77 -15.29
C CYS A 107 16.97 -11.75 -14.74
N ILE A 108 15.99 -12.17 -15.55
CA ILE A 108 14.59 -12.27 -15.13
C ILE A 108 14.48 -13.21 -13.93
N ARG A 109 15.13 -14.38 -13.96
CA ARG A 109 15.03 -15.33 -12.87
C ARG A 109 15.61 -14.78 -11.57
N PHE A 110 16.76 -14.12 -11.64
CA PHE A 110 17.35 -13.43 -10.49
C PHE A 110 16.36 -12.43 -9.88
N MET A 111 15.77 -11.57 -10.71
CA MET A 111 14.81 -10.55 -10.28
C MET A 111 13.49 -11.14 -9.73
N GLU A 112 13.01 -12.26 -10.31
CA GLU A 112 11.84 -12.99 -9.80
C GLU A 112 12.08 -13.47 -8.37
N ILE A 113 13.24 -14.06 -8.09
CA ILE A 113 13.60 -14.53 -6.75
C ILE A 113 13.60 -13.37 -5.73
N LEU A 114 14.13 -12.20 -6.10
CA LEU A 114 14.07 -11.03 -5.23
C LEU A 114 12.62 -10.60 -4.94
N LYS A 115 11.77 -10.60 -5.98
CA LYS A 115 10.35 -10.24 -5.87
C LYS A 115 9.56 -11.23 -5.01
N GLU A 116 9.79 -12.52 -5.20
CA GLU A 116 9.22 -13.61 -4.39
C GLU A 116 9.56 -13.47 -2.90
N ASN A 117 10.71 -12.87 -2.58
CA ASN A 117 11.17 -12.59 -1.21
C ASN A 117 10.78 -11.18 -0.71
N GLY A 118 9.82 -10.54 -1.38
CA GLY A 118 9.18 -9.31 -0.92
C GLY A 118 10.01 -8.05 -1.11
N TYR A 119 10.90 -8.02 -2.10
CA TYR A 119 11.65 -6.81 -2.50
C TYR A 119 11.18 -6.32 -3.88
N GLU A 120 11.44 -5.06 -4.19
CA GLU A 120 11.27 -4.52 -5.55
C GLU A 120 12.59 -4.68 -6.32
N PRO A 121 12.65 -5.57 -7.34
CA PRO A 121 13.88 -5.81 -8.08
C PRO A 121 14.18 -4.66 -9.04
N ILE A 122 15.46 -4.28 -9.13
CA ILE A 122 15.97 -3.29 -10.07
C ILE A 122 17.05 -3.93 -10.93
N TYR A 123 17.01 -3.69 -12.25
CA TYR A 123 18.09 -4.03 -13.17
C TYR A 123 18.99 -2.80 -13.34
N TYR A 124 20.26 -2.94 -12.99
CA TYR A 124 21.30 -1.95 -13.21
C TYR A 124 22.27 -2.38 -14.31
N SER A 125 22.61 -1.43 -15.20
CA SER A 125 23.63 -1.58 -16.23
C SER A 125 23.86 -0.23 -16.95
N TYR A 126 24.59 -0.24 -18.06
CA TYR A 126 24.71 0.90 -18.99
C TYR A 126 24.14 0.56 -20.38
N LYS A 127 23.58 1.58 -21.05
CA LYS A 127 22.75 1.40 -22.26
C LYS A 127 23.39 0.54 -23.37
N PRO A 128 24.63 0.78 -23.84
CA PRO A 128 25.25 -0.08 -24.84
C PRO A 128 25.34 -1.56 -24.45
N PHE A 129 25.69 -1.88 -23.21
CA PHE A 129 25.78 -3.27 -22.75
C PHE A 129 24.40 -3.92 -22.73
N THR A 130 23.41 -3.25 -22.16
CA THR A 130 22.03 -3.75 -22.13
C THR A 130 21.53 -4.04 -23.55
N LEU A 131 21.67 -3.11 -24.48
CA LEU A 131 21.18 -3.29 -25.85
C LEU A 131 21.91 -4.41 -26.60
N ASN A 132 23.18 -4.68 -26.30
CA ASN A 132 23.94 -5.75 -26.92
C ASN A 132 23.63 -7.13 -26.31
N ASN A 133 23.36 -7.18 -24.99
CA ASN A 133 23.38 -8.44 -24.25
C ASN A 133 22.03 -8.89 -23.69
N ILE A 134 21.01 -8.02 -23.65
CA ILE A 134 19.70 -8.28 -23.02
C ILE A 134 18.53 -7.75 -23.87
N TYR A 135 17.39 -8.43 -23.87
CA TYR A 135 16.11 -7.89 -24.34
C TYR A 135 15.37 -7.21 -23.18
N TYR A 136 15.75 -5.97 -22.86
CA TYR A 136 15.30 -5.28 -21.64
C TYR A 136 13.78 -5.05 -21.60
N GLU A 137 13.12 -5.04 -22.74
CA GLU A 137 11.67 -4.94 -22.86
C GLU A 137 10.96 -6.15 -22.21
N GLN A 138 11.60 -7.33 -22.23
CA GLN A 138 11.09 -8.52 -21.53
C GLN A 138 11.21 -8.39 -20.01
N ILE A 139 12.29 -7.76 -19.53
CA ILE A 139 12.43 -7.38 -18.12
C ILE A 139 11.30 -6.42 -17.74
N LEU A 140 11.10 -5.35 -18.51
CA LEU A 140 10.06 -4.34 -18.24
C LEU A 140 8.64 -4.88 -18.30
N ALA A 141 8.37 -5.88 -19.14
CA ALA A 141 7.07 -6.55 -19.20
C ALA A 141 6.72 -7.27 -17.89
N LYS A 142 7.72 -7.78 -17.16
CA LYS A 142 7.55 -8.44 -15.85
C LYS A 142 7.71 -7.47 -14.68
N PHE A 143 8.62 -6.51 -14.83
CA PHE A 143 9.03 -5.55 -13.81
C PHE A 143 8.94 -4.13 -14.38
N PRO A 144 7.74 -3.53 -14.43
CA PRO A 144 7.58 -2.18 -14.94
C PRO A 144 8.42 -1.17 -14.17
N ASN A 145 9.04 -0.23 -14.88
CA ASN A 145 9.80 0.88 -14.29
C ASN A 145 10.93 0.40 -13.36
N SER A 146 11.67 -0.64 -13.76
CA SER A 146 12.67 -1.31 -12.94
C SER A 146 14.12 -1.06 -13.38
N LEU A 147 14.40 -0.14 -14.29
CA LEU A 147 15.77 0.09 -14.76
C LEU A 147 16.47 1.19 -13.94
N TRP A 148 17.72 0.94 -13.61
CA TRP A 148 18.69 1.92 -13.13
C TRP A 148 19.82 1.97 -14.16
N ILE A 149 19.94 3.03 -14.93
CA ILE A 149 20.87 3.06 -16.08
C ILE A 149 21.97 4.09 -15.87
N ALA A 150 23.22 3.66 -16.08
CA ALA A 150 24.37 4.53 -16.09
C ALA A 150 24.57 5.24 -17.44
N GLY A 151 24.96 6.52 -17.35
CA GLY A 151 25.31 7.34 -18.51
C GLY A 151 25.91 8.68 -18.07
N TYR A 152 27.22 8.84 -18.20
CA TYR A 152 27.95 9.93 -17.54
C TYR A 152 28.27 11.13 -18.44
N GLY A 153 28.13 10.99 -19.75
CA GLY A 153 28.58 12.01 -20.70
C GLY A 153 30.06 12.33 -20.51
N LEU A 154 30.37 13.57 -20.14
CA LEU A 154 31.74 14.04 -19.86
C LEU A 154 32.26 13.59 -18.49
N ASN A 155 31.38 13.09 -17.60
CA ASN A 155 31.71 12.62 -16.25
C ASN A 155 32.41 13.68 -15.37
N ASP A 156 31.92 14.92 -15.41
CA ASP A 156 32.48 16.06 -14.66
C ASP A 156 31.91 16.20 -13.24
N GLY A 157 31.11 15.24 -12.78
CA GLY A 157 30.46 15.28 -11.47
C GLY A 157 29.04 15.84 -11.48
N THR A 158 28.53 16.31 -12.62
CA THR A 158 27.22 16.96 -12.75
C THR A 158 26.26 16.21 -13.67
N ALA A 159 24.96 16.38 -13.44
CA ALA A 159 23.91 15.76 -14.27
C ALA A 159 23.67 16.60 -15.53
N ASN A 160 24.21 16.17 -16.67
CA ASN A 160 23.94 16.79 -17.97
C ASN A 160 22.94 15.94 -18.78
N PHE A 161 21.71 16.44 -18.91
CA PHE A 161 20.59 15.75 -19.57
C PHE A 161 20.79 15.55 -21.09
N GLU A 162 21.74 16.25 -21.73
CA GLU A 162 22.10 15.98 -23.13
C GLU A 162 22.63 14.56 -23.32
N TYR A 163 23.20 13.96 -22.27
CA TYR A 163 23.73 12.60 -22.26
C TYR A 163 22.80 11.59 -21.57
N PHE A 164 21.55 11.99 -21.29
CA PHE A 164 20.58 11.10 -20.64
C PHE A 164 20.43 9.79 -21.44
N PRO A 165 20.60 8.61 -20.82
CA PRO A 165 20.61 7.33 -21.52
C PRO A 165 19.17 6.91 -21.89
N SER A 166 18.59 7.53 -22.92
CA SER A 166 17.19 7.34 -23.31
C SER A 166 16.84 5.86 -23.56
N MET A 167 16.09 5.27 -22.63
CA MET A 167 15.48 3.94 -22.66
C MET A 167 14.16 4.00 -21.91
N ASP A 168 13.23 3.09 -22.21
CA ASP A 168 11.96 3.00 -21.49
C ASP A 168 12.17 2.48 -20.05
N GLY A 169 11.25 2.81 -19.14
CA GLY A 169 11.20 2.22 -17.81
C GLY A 169 12.37 2.56 -16.87
N ILE A 170 13.13 3.62 -17.16
CA ILE A 170 14.19 4.11 -16.26
C ILE A 170 13.56 4.74 -15.02
N ARG A 171 13.86 4.14 -13.87
CA ARG A 171 13.52 4.64 -12.54
C ARG A 171 14.61 5.54 -11.97
N TRP A 172 15.87 5.16 -12.13
CA TRP A 172 17.03 5.92 -11.65
C TRP A 172 18.08 6.08 -12.73
N TRP A 173 18.81 7.19 -12.68
CA TRP A 173 19.93 7.47 -13.58
C TRP A 173 21.19 7.68 -12.76
N GLN A 174 22.22 6.85 -12.99
CA GLN A 174 23.57 7.11 -12.50
C GLN A 174 24.26 8.06 -13.49
N TYR A 175 24.38 9.32 -13.11
CA TYR A 175 24.77 10.40 -14.02
C TYR A 175 26.25 10.75 -13.98
N SER A 176 26.99 10.23 -13.00
CA SER A 176 28.42 10.45 -12.86
C SER A 176 29.02 9.43 -11.91
N SER A 177 30.30 9.10 -12.12
CA SER A 177 31.16 8.36 -11.19
C SER A 177 32.29 9.23 -10.61
N ASN A 178 32.33 10.52 -10.96
CA ASN A 178 33.35 11.46 -10.51
C ASN A 178 32.88 12.32 -9.31
N PRO A 179 33.58 12.30 -8.15
CA PRO A 179 34.65 11.37 -7.77
C PRO A 179 34.12 10.05 -7.16
N TYR A 180 32.82 9.93 -7.01
CA TYR A 180 32.07 8.76 -6.57
C TYR A 180 30.78 8.66 -7.38
N ASP A 181 30.07 7.55 -7.24
CA ASP A 181 28.85 7.27 -8.00
C ASP A 181 27.67 8.10 -7.52
N LYS A 182 27.01 8.76 -8.48
CA LYS A 182 26.00 9.79 -8.25
C LYS A 182 24.75 9.49 -9.05
N ASN A 183 23.61 9.53 -8.35
CA ASN A 183 22.34 9.13 -8.93
C ASN A 183 21.24 10.16 -8.70
N ILE A 184 20.32 10.21 -9.65
CA ILE A 184 19.08 10.99 -9.55
C ILE A 184 17.86 10.12 -9.81
N VAL A 185 16.81 10.35 -9.04
CA VAL A 185 15.54 9.63 -9.14
C VAL A 185 14.64 10.25 -10.20
N LEU A 186 14.14 9.45 -11.15
CA LEU A 186 13.27 9.93 -12.23
C LEU A 186 11.78 9.65 -11.96
N LEU A 187 11.50 8.64 -11.15
CA LEU A 187 10.14 8.20 -10.84
C LEU A 187 9.97 8.14 -9.32
N ASP A 188 8.83 8.64 -8.85
CA ASP A 188 8.45 8.44 -7.46
C ASP A 188 8.41 6.94 -7.14
N ASP A 189 8.76 6.60 -5.92
CA ASP A 189 8.24 5.39 -5.32
C ASP A 189 6.71 5.49 -5.39
N GLU A 190 6.07 4.56 -6.12
CA GLU A 190 4.63 4.42 -6.00
C GLU A 190 4.35 4.15 -4.53
N ASP A 191 3.62 5.07 -3.90
CA ASP A 191 3.06 4.84 -2.59
C ASP A 191 2.13 3.65 -2.79
N ALA A 192 2.54 2.45 -2.35
CA ALA A 192 1.62 1.33 -2.28
C ALA A 192 0.42 1.86 -1.50
N LYS A 193 -0.76 1.80 -2.09
CA LYS A 193 -1.98 2.25 -1.42
C LYS A 193 -2.49 1.11 -0.56
N PRO A 194 -3.10 1.42 0.59
CA PRO A 194 -3.81 0.40 1.32
C PRO A 194 -4.87 -0.24 0.42
N LYS A 195 -5.11 -1.54 0.57
CA LYS A 195 -5.97 -2.30 -0.35
C LYS A 195 -6.80 -3.34 0.37
N TRP A 196 -8.00 -3.55 -0.15
CA TRP A 196 -8.83 -4.69 0.23
C TRP A 196 -8.22 -6.00 -0.28
N LYS A 197 -8.25 -7.00 0.59
CA LYS A 197 -7.81 -8.36 0.33
C LYS A 197 -8.88 -9.34 0.78
N ARG A 198 -8.90 -10.53 0.18
CA ARG A 198 -9.87 -11.58 0.51
C ARG A 198 -9.22 -12.95 0.48
N ASN A 199 -9.61 -13.80 1.41
CA ASN A 199 -9.35 -15.23 1.42
C ASN A 199 -10.65 -15.99 1.78
N ASP A 200 -10.53 -17.28 2.08
CA ASP A 200 -11.65 -18.16 2.45
C ASP A 200 -12.31 -17.77 3.78
N THR A 201 -11.60 -17.04 4.66
CA THR A 201 -12.13 -16.58 5.95
C THR A 201 -12.92 -15.28 5.79
N GLY A 202 -12.43 -14.34 4.98
CA GLY A 202 -13.11 -13.07 4.79
C GLY A 202 -12.27 -12.00 4.11
N TRP A 203 -12.74 -10.76 4.23
CA TRP A 203 -12.05 -9.57 3.74
C TRP A 203 -11.20 -8.95 4.86
N TRP A 204 -10.02 -8.43 4.52
CA TRP A 204 -9.22 -7.54 5.39
C TRP A 204 -8.71 -6.34 4.58
N TYR A 205 -8.29 -5.30 5.28
CA TYR A 205 -7.71 -4.10 4.66
C TYR A 205 -6.23 -4.02 5.01
N GLU A 206 -5.36 -4.13 4.00
CA GLU A 206 -3.92 -4.22 4.18
C GLU A 206 -3.26 -2.88 3.86
N TYR A 207 -2.52 -2.35 4.83
CA TYR A 207 -1.68 -1.17 4.69
C TYR A 207 -0.37 -1.50 3.95
N PRO A 208 0.34 -0.47 3.43
CA PRO A 208 1.55 -0.66 2.61
C PRO A 208 2.70 -1.34 3.36
N ASP A 209 2.76 -1.16 4.66
CA ASP A 209 3.73 -1.78 5.57
C ASP A 209 3.34 -3.22 5.97
N GLY A 210 2.24 -3.75 5.43
CA GLY A 210 1.70 -5.07 5.74
C GLY A 210 0.85 -5.12 7.00
N SER A 211 0.69 -4.02 7.73
CA SER A 211 -0.23 -3.94 8.86
C SER A 211 -1.69 -3.91 8.39
N TYR A 212 -2.62 -4.14 9.30
CA TYR A 212 -4.06 -4.14 9.03
C TYR A 212 -4.84 -3.85 10.33
N PRO A 213 -6.03 -3.23 10.24
CA PRO A 213 -6.82 -2.87 11.41
C PRO A 213 -7.34 -4.11 12.14
N LYS A 214 -7.38 -4.07 13.48
CA LYS A 214 -7.86 -5.16 14.35
C LYS A 214 -8.60 -4.62 15.57
N GLU A 215 -9.76 -5.19 15.86
CA GLU A 215 -10.66 -4.77 16.96
C GLU A 215 -11.00 -3.27 16.95
N GLU A 216 -11.08 -2.68 15.75
CA GLU A 216 -11.21 -1.24 15.61
C GLU A 216 -12.14 -0.84 14.45
N TRP A 217 -12.64 0.39 14.58
CA TRP A 217 -13.30 1.10 13.49
C TRP A 217 -12.25 1.72 12.57
N GLU A 218 -12.41 1.54 11.27
CA GLU A 218 -11.54 2.14 10.26
C GLU A 218 -12.39 2.82 9.19
N LYS A 219 -11.97 4.01 8.74
CA LYS A 219 -12.72 4.82 7.77
C LYS A 219 -12.06 4.76 6.41
N ILE A 220 -12.60 3.92 5.54
CA ILE A 220 -12.05 3.63 4.22
C ILE A 220 -12.93 4.32 3.17
N ASP A 221 -12.34 5.21 2.37
CA ASP A 221 -13.01 5.97 1.32
C ASP A 221 -14.32 6.66 1.79
N GLY A 222 -14.27 7.21 3.01
CA GLY A 222 -15.40 7.93 3.60
C GLY A 222 -16.43 7.05 4.31
N THR A 223 -16.29 5.72 4.26
CA THR A 223 -17.22 4.75 4.85
C THR A 223 -16.58 4.07 6.07
N TRP A 224 -17.34 3.92 7.15
CA TRP A 224 -16.88 3.23 8.35
C TRP A 224 -17.08 1.71 8.24
N TYR A 225 -16.04 0.98 8.63
CA TYR A 225 -15.99 -0.48 8.71
C TYR A 225 -15.45 -0.88 10.09
N TYR A 226 -15.76 -2.09 10.54
CA TYR A 226 -15.21 -2.63 11.79
C TYR A 226 -14.52 -3.96 11.53
N PHE A 227 -13.36 -4.17 12.14
CA PHE A 227 -12.54 -5.37 11.97
C PHE A 227 -12.45 -6.17 13.28
N ASP A 228 -12.48 -7.49 13.18
CA ASP A 228 -12.37 -8.38 14.34
C ASP A 228 -10.92 -8.50 14.86
N GLU A 229 -10.72 -9.31 15.91
CA GLU A 229 -9.41 -9.54 16.55
C GLU A 229 -8.35 -10.12 15.58
N ARG A 230 -8.80 -10.73 14.49
CA ARG A 230 -7.96 -11.34 13.46
C ARG A 230 -7.81 -10.43 12.23
N GLY A 231 -8.42 -9.26 12.25
CA GLY A 231 -8.37 -8.26 11.18
C GLY A 231 -9.36 -8.51 10.04
N TYR A 232 -10.36 -9.37 10.24
CA TYR A 232 -11.39 -9.61 9.24
C TYR A 232 -12.57 -8.66 9.42
N LEU A 233 -13.09 -8.19 8.29
CA LEU A 233 -14.24 -7.32 8.21
C LEU A 233 -15.48 -7.98 8.83
N ILE A 234 -16.10 -7.28 9.78
CA ILE A 234 -17.40 -7.65 10.33
C ILE A 234 -18.51 -7.21 9.36
N ALA A 235 -19.37 -8.16 8.97
CA ALA A 235 -20.50 -7.92 8.09
C ALA A 235 -21.77 -8.67 8.53
N SER A 236 -22.93 -8.15 8.10
CA SER A 236 -24.28 -8.70 8.33
C SER A 236 -24.63 -8.98 9.79
N ARG A 237 -24.15 -8.15 10.73
CA ARG A 237 -24.41 -8.37 12.16
C ARG A 237 -24.41 -7.09 12.98
N TRP A 238 -25.04 -7.18 14.15
CA TRP A 238 -24.96 -6.17 15.20
C TRP A 238 -23.59 -6.22 15.88
N LEU A 239 -23.07 -5.05 16.20
CA LEU A 239 -21.85 -4.84 16.98
C LEU A 239 -22.21 -3.96 18.18
N LYS A 240 -21.78 -4.37 19.37
CA LYS A 240 -21.85 -3.52 20.56
C LYS A 240 -20.47 -3.00 20.86
N ASP A 241 -20.31 -1.69 20.83
CA ASP A 241 -19.04 -1.01 21.06
C ASP A 241 -19.27 0.25 21.92
N ASP A 242 -18.43 0.43 22.94
CA ASP A 242 -18.57 1.46 23.98
C ASP A 242 -20.01 1.66 24.51
N GLY A 243 -20.69 0.54 24.79
CA GLY A 243 -22.08 0.55 25.30
C GLY A 243 -23.17 0.87 24.27
N LYS A 244 -22.81 1.25 23.04
CA LYS A 244 -23.75 1.56 21.96
C LYS A 244 -23.85 0.40 20.97
N TRP A 245 -24.96 0.35 20.24
CA TRP A 245 -25.22 -0.67 19.23
C TRP A 245 -25.07 -0.08 17.83
N TYR A 246 -24.39 -0.82 16.96
CA TYR A 246 -24.18 -0.50 15.55
C TYR A 246 -24.56 -1.70 14.70
N TYR A 247 -24.92 -1.47 13.44
CA TYR A 247 -25.17 -2.56 12.50
C TYR A 247 -24.23 -2.46 11.31
N LEU A 248 -23.49 -3.52 11.01
CA LEU A 248 -22.61 -3.63 9.85
C LEU A 248 -23.39 -4.36 8.75
N LYS A 249 -23.57 -3.69 7.61
CA LYS A 249 -24.34 -4.22 6.47
C LYS A 249 -23.62 -5.40 5.80
N GLU A 250 -24.24 -5.98 4.78
CA GLU A 250 -23.67 -7.11 4.02
C GLU A 250 -22.31 -6.79 3.40
N ASN A 251 -22.12 -5.55 2.93
CA ASN A 251 -20.84 -5.08 2.42
C ASN A 251 -19.88 -4.58 3.53
N GLY A 252 -20.20 -4.83 4.80
CA GLY A 252 -19.43 -4.41 5.97
C GLY A 252 -19.53 -2.92 6.32
N ALA A 253 -20.15 -2.09 5.49
CA ALA A 253 -20.32 -0.69 5.79
C ALA A 253 -21.26 -0.48 7.00
N MET A 254 -20.88 0.41 7.90
CA MET A 254 -21.72 0.82 9.02
C MET A 254 -23.06 1.38 8.53
N ALA A 255 -24.16 0.91 9.12
CA ALA A 255 -25.48 1.43 8.85
C ALA A 255 -25.67 2.80 9.51
N ILE A 256 -26.30 3.70 8.76
CA ILE A 256 -26.87 4.96 9.24
C ILE A 256 -28.31 5.04 8.73
N GLY A 257 -29.19 5.66 9.49
CA GLY A 257 -30.62 5.73 9.19
C GLY A 257 -31.34 4.40 9.40
N TRP A 258 -32.43 4.19 8.65
CA TRP A 258 -33.27 2.99 8.76
C TRP A 258 -32.56 1.74 8.24
N VAL A 259 -32.61 0.66 9.02
CA VAL A 259 -32.17 -0.68 8.60
C VAL A 259 -33.21 -1.74 8.95
N PHE A 260 -33.40 -2.70 8.05
CA PHE A 260 -34.30 -3.83 8.25
C PHE A 260 -33.48 -5.10 8.53
N VAL A 261 -33.62 -5.65 9.73
CA VAL A 261 -32.84 -6.80 10.20
C VAL A 261 -33.79 -7.82 10.81
N ASN A 262 -33.76 -9.06 10.30
CA ASN A 262 -34.56 -10.18 10.82
C ASN A 262 -36.05 -9.86 11.02
N GLY A 263 -36.68 -9.19 10.05
CA GLY A 263 -38.11 -8.89 10.10
C GLY A 263 -38.48 -7.62 10.87
N LYS A 264 -37.51 -6.86 11.37
CA LYS A 264 -37.74 -5.66 12.20
C LYS A 264 -36.98 -4.46 11.67
N TRP A 265 -37.60 -3.28 11.79
CA TRP A 265 -36.97 -2.01 11.48
C TRP A 265 -36.27 -1.42 12.71
N TYR A 266 -35.11 -0.81 12.48
CA TYR A 266 -34.28 -0.10 13.45
C TYR A 266 -33.80 1.20 12.84
N TYR A 267 -33.42 2.17 13.67
CA TYR A 267 -32.84 3.42 13.22
C TYR A 267 -31.47 3.65 13.87
N LEU A 268 -30.48 3.99 13.05
CA LEU A 268 -29.13 4.37 13.48
C LEU A 268 -28.95 5.86 13.22
N ASP A 269 -28.39 6.61 14.16
CA ASP A 269 -28.11 8.04 13.97
C ASP A 269 -26.94 8.27 13.00
N THR A 270 -26.53 9.53 12.81
CA THR A 270 -25.42 9.88 11.90
C THR A 270 -24.05 9.38 12.36
N SER A 271 -23.90 9.03 13.65
CA SER A 271 -22.72 8.35 14.18
C SER A 271 -22.80 6.83 14.01
N GLY A 272 -23.93 6.30 13.53
CA GLY A 272 -24.20 4.87 13.40
C GLY A 272 -24.76 4.22 14.66
N SER A 273 -24.97 5.00 15.73
CA SER A 273 -25.47 4.48 17.00
C SER A 273 -26.97 4.20 16.92
N MET A 274 -27.42 3.05 17.41
CA MET A 274 -28.82 2.67 17.43
C MET A 274 -29.62 3.56 18.37
N VAL A 275 -30.73 4.05 17.87
CA VAL A 275 -31.66 4.91 18.59
C VAL A 275 -32.78 4.09 19.22
N THR A 276 -33.23 4.51 20.40
CA THR A 276 -34.48 4.09 21.03
C THR A 276 -35.41 5.31 21.22
N GLY A 277 -36.68 5.06 21.53
CA GLY A 277 -37.68 6.13 21.73
C GLY A 277 -38.26 6.65 20.41
N TRP A 278 -38.66 7.91 20.39
CA TRP A 278 -39.37 8.52 19.25
C TRP A 278 -38.42 9.10 18.19
N VAL A 279 -38.66 8.72 16.94
CA VAL A 279 -37.94 9.22 15.76
C VAL A 279 -38.92 9.85 14.79
N GLN A 280 -38.69 11.11 14.43
CA GLN A 280 -39.38 11.77 13.33
C GLN A 280 -38.57 11.58 12.04
N TYR A 281 -39.21 10.97 11.05
CA TYR A 281 -38.67 10.79 9.71
C TYR A 281 -39.62 11.44 8.71
N LYS A 282 -39.22 12.60 8.17
CA LYS A 282 -40.07 13.49 7.36
C LYS A 282 -41.34 13.91 8.14
N ASP A 283 -42.51 13.63 7.61
CA ASP A 283 -43.85 13.94 8.16
C ASP A 283 -44.40 12.83 9.06
N LYS A 284 -43.59 11.81 9.37
CA LYS A 284 -44.02 10.61 10.10
C LYS A 284 -43.26 10.45 11.41
N LEU A 285 -43.94 9.94 12.43
CA LEU A 285 -43.36 9.60 13.72
C LEU A 285 -43.36 8.09 13.94
N TYR A 286 -42.22 7.56 14.37
CA TYR A 286 -42.00 6.16 14.68
C TYR A 286 -41.52 6.00 16.12
N HIS A 287 -41.92 4.91 16.77
CA HIS A 287 -41.43 4.56 18.10
C HIS A 287 -40.57 3.30 18.04
N LEU A 288 -39.34 3.40 18.55
CA LEU A 288 -38.37 2.34 18.69
C LEU A 288 -38.33 1.91 20.16
N LYS A 289 -38.46 0.62 20.42
CA LYS A 289 -38.57 0.10 21.78
C LYS A 289 -37.31 0.36 22.59
N GLU A 290 -37.46 0.86 23.82
CA GLU A 290 -36.32 1.10 24.74
C GLU A 290 -35.51 -0.17 25.03
N GLU A 291 -36.15 -1.32 25.07
CA GLU A 291 -35.50 -2.58 25.41
C GLU A 291 -34.52 -3.11 24.34
N ASN A 292 -34.73 -2.79 23.06
CA ASN A 292 -33.99 -3.42 21.97
C ASN A 292 -33.93 -2.63 20.65
N GLY A 293 -34.48 -1.42 20.59
CA GLY A 293 -34.48 -0.55 19.40
C GLY A 293 -35.41 -0.98 18.26
N ALA A 294 -36.14 -2.10 18.38
CA ALA A 294 -37.03 -2.54 17.30
C ALA A 294 -38.27 -1.64 17.20
N MET A 295 -38.66 -1.27 15.98
CA MET A 295 -39.85 -0.46 15.74
C MET A 295 -41.14 -1.17 16.21
N SER A 296 -41.97 -0.51 17.00
CA SER A 296 -43.18 -1.08 17.61
C SER A 296 -44.44 -1.08 16.72
N SER A 297 -44.27 -1.04 15.40
CA SER A 297 -45.30 -1.23 14.35
C SER A 297 -46.46 -0.22 14.27
N LYS A 298 -46.34 1.00 14.78
CA LYS A 298 -47.38 2.02 14.60
C LYS A 298 -46.80 3.37 14.18
N GLU A 299 -46.97 3.69 12.91
CA GLU A 299 -46.69 4.99 12.32
C GLU A 299 -47.73 6.01 12.80
N LEU A 300 -47.29 7.19 13.23
CA LEU A 300 -48.15 8.34 13.42
C LEU A 300 -47.99 9.33 12.28
N VAL A 301 -49.11 9.85 11.77
CA VAL A 301 -49.15 10.93 10.79
C VAL A 301 -49.68 12.21 11.42
N GLN A 302 -49.11 13.35 11.01
CA GLN A 302 -49.55 14.66 11.49
C GLN A 302 -50.81 15.11 10.75
N VAL A 303 -51.83 15.53 11.50
CA VAL A 303 -53.05 16.18 10.98
C VAL A 303 -53.35 17.41 11.82
N GLU A 304 -54.14 18.36 11.31
CA GLU A 304 -54.60 19.52 12.06
C GLU A 304 -55.08 19.12 13.47
N GLY A 305 -54.38 19.61 14.51
CA GLY A 305 -54.68 19.33 15.91
C GLY A 305 -53.96 18.14 16.58
N GLY A 306 -53.14 17.35 15.87
CA GLY A 306 -52.29 16.32 16.52
C GLY A 306 -51.76 15.20 15.62
N TRP A 307 -51.15 14.19 16.25
CA TRP A 307 -50.58 13.00 15.61
C TRP A 307 -51.48 11.79 15.81
N TYR A 308 -51.79 11.05 14.74
CA TYR A 308 -52.78 9.97 14.75
C TYR A 308 -52.17 8.67 14.24
N TYR A 309 -52.57 7.53 14.82
CA TYR A 309 -52.17 6.23 14.30
C TYR A 309 -52.84 5.99 12.95
N VAL A 310 -52.10 5.43 11.99
CA VAL A 310 -52.66 4.85 10.77
C VAL A 310 -52.85 3.35 10.99
N ASN A 311 -54.09 2.89 10.86
CA ASN A 311 -54.46 1.48 10.93
C ASN A 311 -54.07 0.77 9.61
N GLU A 312 -54.03 -0.57 9.61
CA GLU A 312 -53.67 -1.36 8.42
C GLU A 312 -54.61 -1.12 7.23
N ASP A 313 -55.85 -0.73 7.47
CA ASP A 313 -56.85 -0.38 6.46
C ASP A 313 -56.72 1.07 5.93
N GLY A 314 -55.70 1.81 6.40
CA GLY A 314 -55.45 3.20 6.04
C GLY A 314 -56.32 4.22 6.78
N SER A 315 -57.22 3.79 7.67
CA SER A 315 -57.97 4.68 8.54
C SER A 315 -57.09 5.23 9.66
N ARG A 316 -57.48 6.37 10.23
CA ARG A 316 -56.78 6.97 11.38
C ARG A 316 -57.53 6.72 12.69
N SER A 317 -56.82 6.79 13.82
CA SER A 317 -57.47 6.78 15.14
C SER A 317 -58.47 7.94 15.31
N ASP A 318 -59.53 7.74 16.10
CA ASP A 318 -60.57 8.77 16.31
C ASP A 318 -60.08 9.99 17.09
N LYS A 319 -59.02 9.82 17.88
CA LYS A 319 -58.41 10.86 18.71
C LYS A 319 -56.90 10.92 18.45
N PRO A 320 -56.28 12.10 18.61
CA PRO A 320 -54.84 12.22 18.50
C PRO A 320 -54.16 11.44 19.63
N VAL A 321 -53.09 10.74 19.28
CA VAL A 321 -52.21 10.01 20.17
C VAL A 321 -51.27 10.97 20.89
N LEU A 322 -50.80 12.00 20.17
CA LEU A 322 -49.99 13.09 20.70
C LEU A 322 -50.52 14.43 20.18
N THR A 323 -50.67 15.40 21.07
CA THR A 323 -50.98 16.80 20.72
C THR A 323 -49.76 17.71 20.84
N VAL A 324 -48.70 17.23 21.51
CA VAL A 324 -47.38 17.87 21.65
C VAL A 324 -46.33 16.81 21.34
N LEU A 325 -45.23 17.21 20.71
CA LEU A 325 -44.12 16.30 20.44
C LEU A 325 -43.47 15.82 21.75
N PRO A 326 -43.04 14.55 21.82
CA PRO A 326 -42.44 14.00 23.03
C PRO A 326 -41.05 14.59 23.28
N ASP A 327 -40.70 14.72 24.56
CA ASP A 327 -39.34 15.08 24.96
C ASP A 327 -38.35 14.00 24.48
N GLY A 328 -37.19 14.43 23.99
CA GLY A 328 -36.17 13.51 23.44
C GLY A 328 -36.40 13.09 21.99
N LEU A 329 -37.34 13.73 21.27
CA LEU A 329 -37.58 13.47 19.85
C LEU A 329 -36.32 13.67 19.00
N ILE A 330 -35.95 12.65 18.23
CA ILE A 330 -34.91 12.77 17.21
C ILE A 330 -35.54 13.17 15.87
N VAL A 331 -35.17 14.34 15.35
CA VAL A 331 -35.65 14.85 14.05
C VAL A 331 -34.61 14.58 12.97
N THR A 332 -35.03 13.96 11.87
CA THR A 332 -34.12 13.47 10.82
C THR A 332 -34.60 13.95 9.44
N THR A 333 -33.69 14.44 8.60
CA THR A 333 -34.01 15.22 7.40
C THR A 333 -33.62 14.57 6.07
N LYS A 334 -33.11 13.33 6.06
CA LYS A 334 -32.66 12.66 4.83
C LYS A 334 -33.64 11.63 4.29
#